data_AF-A0A2V6HYH3-F1
#
_entry.id   AF-A0A2V6HYH3-F1
#
_cell.length_a   1.000
_cell.length_b   1.000
_cell.length_c   1.000
_cell.angle_alpha   90.00
_cell.angle_beta   90.00
_cell.angle_gamma   90.00
#
_symmetry.space_group_name_H-M   'P 1'
#
loop_
_entity.id
_entity.type
_entity.pdbx_description
1 polymer ?
#
loop_
_entity_poly.entity_id
_entity_poly.type
_entity_poly.pdbx_seq_one_letter_code
_entity_poly.pdbx_strand_id
1 'polypeptide(L)'
;MKLRYLYFVFCLLGLLLPYSQFVPWIMEHHGLNMPLFVRDLFANRISAFFAVDVIVSAIVLILFVRIEGTRLGMRLLWLPILATFFVGVSLGFPLFLYLRQRQLDRVAAQ
;
A
#
# COMPACT_ATOMS: atom_id res chain seq x y z
N MET A 1 -11.45 -15.09 14.64
CA MET A 1 -10.34 -15.26 13.67
C MET A 1 -9.17 -14.40 14.11
N LYS A 2 -7.93 -14.89 14.08
CA LYS A 2 -6.76 -14.06 14.46
C LYS A 2 -6.63 -12.88 13.47
N LEU A 3 -6.46 -11.67 13.97
CA LEU A 3 -6.41 -10.40 13.22
C LEU A 3 -5.46 -10.45 12.01
N ARG A 4 -4.40 -11.25 12.11
CA ARG A 4 -3.44 -11.56 11.05
C ARG A 4 -4.05 -12.06 9.73
N TYR A 5 -5.10 -12.90 9.78
CA TYR A 5 -5.74 -13.41 8.57
C TYR A 5 -6.55 -12.33 7.86
N LEU A 6 -7.19 -11.46 8.62
CA LEU A 6 -7.92 -10.32 8.08
C LEU A 6 -6.97 -9.36 7.34
N TYR A 7 -5.82 -9.04 7.93
CA TYR A 7 -4.79 -8.23 7.27
C TYR A 7 -4.23 -8.90 6.02
N PHE A 8 -4.07 -10.22 6.04
CA PHE A 8 -3.62 -10.96 4.86
C PHE A 8 -4.63 -10.89 3.70
N VAL A 9 -5.93 -11.02 4.00
CA VAL A 9 -7.01 -10.84 3.02
C VAL A 9 -6.98 -9.42 2.46
N PHE A 10 -6.81 -8.40 3.31
CA PHE A 10 -6.69 -7.02 2.84
C PHE A 10 -5.42 -6.77 2.01
N CYS A 11 -4.31 -7.46 2.28
CA CYS A 11 -3.14 -7.42 1.39
C CYS A 11 -3.49 -7.97 0.01
N LEU A 12 -4.16 -9.12 -0.07
CA LEU A 12 -4.57 -9.70 -1.34
C LEU A 12 -5.51 -8.77 -2.11
N LEU A 13 -6.53 -8.21 -1.44
CA LEU A 13 -7.43 -7.25 -2.06
C LEU A 13 -6.70 -5.97 -2.50
N GLY A 14 -5.80 -5.46 -1.65
CA GLY A 14 -5.01 -4.26 -1.91
C GLY A 14 -4.00 -4.41 -3.05
N LEU A 15 -3.62 -5.65 -3.40
CA LEU A 15 -2.85 -5.99 -4.59
C LEU A 15 -3.78 -6.20 -5.80
N LEU A 16 -4.76 -7.08 -5.69
CA LEU A 16 -5.56 -7.52 -6.83
C LEU A 16 -6.42 -6.39 -7.40
N LEU A 17 -7.02 -5.54 -6.56
CA LEU A 17 -7.91 -4.48 -7.02
C LEU A 17 -7.18 -3.42 -7.85
N PRO A 18 -6.06 -2.80 -7.39
CA PRO A 18 -5.34 -1.83 -8.23
C PRO A 18 -4.76 -2.46 -9.50
N TYR A 19 -4.18 -3.67 -9.41
CA TYR A 19 -3.62 -4.34 -10.57
C TYR A 19 -4.69 -4.74 -11.59
N SER A 20 -5.92 -5.06 -11.15
CA SER A 20 -7.05 -5.33 -12.04
C SER A 20 -7.39 -4.15 -12.95
N GLN A 21 -7.12 -2.91 -12.52
CA GLN A 21 -7.36 -1.70 -13.30
C GLN A 21 -6.11 -1.27 -14.08
N PHE A 22 -4.93 -1.44 -13.49
CA PHE A 22 -3.66 -1.02 -14.09
C PHE A 22 -3.21 -1.92 -15.26
N VAL A 23 -3.42 -3.24 -15.16
CA VAL A 23 -2.99 -4.20 -16.20
C VAL A 23 -3.77 -3.99 -17.52
N PRO A 24 -5.11 -3.88 -17.53
CA PRO A 24 -5.84 -3.56 -18.75
C PRO A 24 -5.41 -2.23 -19.38
N TRP A 25 -5.19 -1.20 -18.56
CA TRP A 25 -4.73 0.11 -19.05
C TRP A 25 -3.37 0.01 -19.77
N ILE A 26 -2.42 -0.78 -19.25
CA ILE A 26 -1.14 -1.05 -19.93
C ILE A 26 -1.35 -1.81 -21.23
N MET A 27 -2.23 -2.83 -21.23
CA MET A 27 -2.50 -3.65 -22.40
C MET A 27 -3.13 -2.83 -23.53
N GLU A 28 -4.05 -1.92 -23.21
CA GLU A 28 -4.68 -1.01 -24.16
C GLU A 28 -3.69 -0.01 -24.77
N HIS A 29 -2.74 0.50 -23.97
CA HIS A 29 -1.78 1.50 -24.42
C HIS A 29 -0.45 0.92 -24.93
N HIS A 30 -0.35 -0.41 -25.04
CA HIS A 30 0.81 -1.16 -25.53
C HIS A 30 2.16 -0.79 -24.86
N GLY A 31 2.13 -0.26 -23.63
CA GLY A 31 3.35 0.17 -22.95
C GLY A 31 3.11 1.02 -21.71
N LEU A 32 4.19 1.23 -20.95
CA LEU A 32 4.19 2.01 -19.72
C LEU A 32 4.49 3.48 -20.04
N ASN A 33 3.48 4.20 -20.51
CA ASN A 33 3.61 5.63 -20.85
C ASN A 33 3.29 6.50 -19.63
N MET A 34 4.30 6.83 -18.81
CA MET A 34 4.13 7.63 -17.59
C MET A 34 3.47 9.01 -17.84
N PRO A 35 3.85 9.79 -18.87
CA PRO A 35 3.14 11.03 -19.20
C PRO A 35 1.64 10.84 -19.46
N LEU A 36 1.27 9.76 -20.17
CA LEU A 36 -0.13 9.45 -20.44
C LEU A 36 -0.87 9.00 -19.18
N PHE A 37 -0.23 8.19 -18.34
CA PHE A 37 -0.77 7.77 -17.04
C PHE A 37 -1.14 8.96 -16.16
N VAL A 38 -0.25 9.94 -16.04
CA VAL A 38 -0.51 11.16 -15.28
C VAL A 38 -1.66 11.94 -15.90
N ARG A 39 -1.70 12.08 -17.23
CA ARG A 39 -2.79 12.77 -17.93
C ARG A 39 -4.15 12.11 -17.65
N ASP A 40 -4.22 10.79 -17.69
CA ASP A 40 -5.46 10.04 -17.44
C ASP A 40 -5.86 10.08 -15.97
N LEU A 41 -4.90 10.00 -15.05
CA LEU A 41 -5.13 10.08 -13.61
C LEU A 41 -5.72 11.45 -13.22
N PHE A 42 -5.32 12.52 -13.90
CA PHE A 42 -5.84 13.88 -13.71
C PHE A 42 -6.85 14.30 -14.79
N ALA A 43 -7.42 13.35 -15.55
CA ALA A 43 -8.37 13.66 -16.63
C ALA A 43 -9.67 14.30 -16.13
N ASN A 44 -10.09 13.99 -14.90
CA ASN A 44 -11.26 14.58 -14.29
C ASN A 44 -11.01 14.97 -12.81
N ARG A 45 -11.88 15.84 -12.27
CA ARG A 45 -11.72 16.36 -10.91
C ARG A 45 -11.81 15.27 -9.84
N ILE A 46 -12.58 14.22 -10.08
CA ILE A 46 -12.80 13.13 -9.12
C ILE A 46 -11.57 12.21 -9.08
N SER A 47 -11.03 11.83 -10.23
CA SER A 47 -9.80 11.03 -10.32
C SER A 47 -8.61 11.78 -9.73
N ALA A 48 -8.52 13.09 -9.98
CA ALA A 48 -7.53 13.97 -9.36
C ALA A 48 -7.65 14.01 -7.83
N PHE A 49 -8.88 14.09 -7.30
CA PHE A 49 -9.14 14.03 -5.86
C PHE A 49 -8.64 12.72 -5.25
N PHE A 50 -8.98 11.57 -5.85
CA PHE A 50 -8.49 10.27 -5.39
C PHE A 50 -6.96 10.14 -5.50
N ALA A 51 -6.36 10.65 -6.57
CA ALA A 51 -4.91 10.63 -6.74
C ALA A 51 -4.20 11.40 -5.64
N VAL A 52 -4.66 12.62 -5.35
CA VAL A 52 -4.08 13.47 -4.29
C VAL A 52 -4.32 12.84 -2.91
N ASP A 53 -5.51 12.31 -2.64
CA ASP A 53 -5.83 11.61 -1.38
C ASP A 53 -4.90 10.41 -1.13
N VAL A 54 -4.64 9.60 -2.16
CA VAL A 54 -3.71 8.46 -2.09
C VAL A 54 -2.27 8.94 -1.87
N ILE A 55 -1.82 10.00 -2.55
CA ILE A 55 -0.47 10.56 -2.35
C ILE A 55 -0.28 11.05 -0.92
N VAL A 56 -1.24 11.81 -0.38
CA VAL A 56 -1.19 12.31 1.00
C VAL A 56 -1.20 11.14 1.98
N SER A 57 -2.08 10.16 1.77
CA SER A 57 -2.15 8.94 2.59
C SER A 57 -0.84 8.14 2.54
N ALA A 58 -0.17 8.07 1.38
CA ALA A 58 1.11 7.38 1.24
C ALA A 58 2.22 8.06 2.05
N ILE A 59 2.28 9.39 2.03
CA ILE A 59 3.26 10.15 2.82
C ILE A 59 3.03 9.92 4.32
N VAL A 60 1.78 10.05 4.78
CA VAL A 60 1.42 9.80 6.18
C VAL A 60 1.72 8.36 6.57
N LEU A 61 1.44 7.38 5.71
CA LEU A 61 1.74 5.98 5.95
C LEU A 61 3.24 5.74 6.09
N ILE A 62 4.09 6.30 5.22
CA ILE A 62 5.54 6.15 5.31
C ILE A 62 6.06 6.70 6.64
N LEU A 63 5.58 7.88 7.06
CA LEU A 63 5.93 8.45 8.37
C LEU A 63 5.46 7.56 9.52
N PHE A 64 4.23 7.06 9.45
CA PHE A 64 3.67 6.16 10.45
C PHE A 64 4.46 4.84 10.58
N VAL A 65 4.79 4.21 9.45
CA VAL A 65 5.62 2.99 9.40
C VAL A 65 6.99 3.25 10.05
N ARG A 66 7.60 4.41 9.80
CA ARG A 66 8.89 4.77 10.38
C ARG A 66 8.80 4.99 11.89
N ILE A 67 7.84 5.79 12.35
CA ILE A 67 7.70 6.16 13.78
C ILE A 67 7.27 4.96 14.63
N GLU A 68 6.20 4.28 14.24
CA GLU A 68 5.68 3.14 15.01
C GLU A 68 6.62 1.93 14.87
N GLY A 69 7.21 1.75 13.69
CA GLY A 69 8.15 0.67 13.44
C GLY A 69 9.42 0.75 14.28
N THR A 70 10.02 1.94 14.42
CA THR A 70 11.17 2.13 15.29
C THR A 70 10.79 1.97 16.76
N ARG A 71 9.62 2.49 17.17
CA ARG A 71 9.10 2.33 18.54
C ARG A 71 8.93 0.86 18.95
N LEU A 72 8.50 0.00 18.04
CA LEU A 72 8.30 -1.44 18.28
C LEU A 72 9.54 -2.31 17.99
N GLY A 73 10.68 -1.70 17.64
CA GLY A 73 11.92 -2.42 17.32
C GLY A 73 11.80 -3.35 16.10
N MET A 74 10.92 -3.04 15.16
CA MET A 74 10.65 -3.87 13.99
C MET A 74 11.79 -3.74 12.95
N ARG A 75 12.31 -4.88 12.47
CA ARG A 75 13.43 -4.91 11.48
C ARG A 75 12.99 -4.87 10.01
N LEU A 76 11.72 -5.16 9.71
CA LEU A 76 11.20 -5.36 8.34
C LEU A 76 10.40 -4.17 7.80
N LEU A 77 10.70 -2.95 8.24
CA LEU A 77 9.96 -1.73 7.87
C LEU A 77 10.10 -1.31 6.41
N TRP A 78 11.14 -1.82 5.73
CA TRP A 78 11.36 -1.57 4.31
C TRP A 78 10.30 -2.26 3.43
N LEU A 79 9.71 -3.39 3.86
CA LEU A 79 8.68 -4.11 3.10
C LEU A 79 7.39 -3.30 2.91
N PRO A 80 6.74 -2.74 3.96
CA PRO A 80 5.58 -1.87 3.80
C PRO A 80 5.86 -0.61 2.96
N ILE A 81 7.06 -0.05 3.08
CA ILE A 81 7.46 1.13 2.30
C ILE A 81 7.53 0.75 0.81
N LEU A 82 8.24 -0.33 0.45
CA LEU A 82 8.29 -0.81 -0.92
C LEU A 82 6.90 -1.18 -1.46
N ALA A 83 6.07 -1.85 -0.67
CA ALA A 83 4.70 -2.17 -1.05
C ALA A 83 3.87 -0.91 -1.34
N THR A 84 4.07 0.16 -0.56
CA THR A 84 3.41 1.46 -0.79
C THR A 84 3.87 2.10 -2.10
N PHE A 85 5.15 1.98 -2.46
CA PHE A 85 5.69 2.53 -3.72
C PHE A 85 5.28 1.73 -4.96
N PHE A 86 5.31 0.40 -4.90
CA PHE A 86 5.04 -0.46 -6.05
C PHE A 86 3.55 -0.68 -6.33
N VAL A 87 2.73 -0.67 -5.28
CA VAL A 87 1.31 -1.04 -5.38
C VAL A 87 0.40 0.07 -4.86
N GLY A 88 0.80 0.71 -3.76
CA GLY A 88 0.04 1.79 -3.14
C GLY A 88 -0.28 1.54 -1.67
N VAL A 89 -0.96 2.52 -1.08
CA VAL A 89 -1.39 2.51 0.33
C VAL A 89 -2.27 1.29 0.65
N SER A 90 -3.06 0.84 -0.34
CA SER A 90 -3.95 -0.32 -0.25
C SER A 90 -3.25 -1.62 0.16
N LEU A 91 -2.00 -1.83 -0.27
CA LEU A 91 -1.18 -2.98 0.13
C LEU A 91 -0.22 -2.62 1.27
N GLY A 92 0.39 -1.43 1.22
CA GLY A 92 1.38 -1.01 2.20
C GLY A 92 0.84 -0.99 3.63
N PHE A 93 -0.38 -0.48 3.81
CA PHE A 93 -1.01 -0.37 5.13
C PHE A 93 -1.35 -1.74 5.77
N PRO A 94 -2.10 -2.65 5.12
CA PRO A 94 -2.38 -3.96 5.70
C PRO A 94 -1.11 -4.79 5.90
N LEU A 95 -0.10 -4.64 5.03
CA LEU A 95 1.19 -5.32 5.21
C LEU A 95 1.90 -4.84 6.48
N PHE A 96 1.89 -3.53 6.74
CA PHE A 96 2.41 -2.98 7.98
C PHE A 96 1.67 -3.53 9.21
N LEU A 97 0.33 -3.54 9.17
CA LEU A 97 -0.49 -4.05 10.28
C LEU A 97 -0.24 -5.54 10.54
N TYR A 98 -0.05 -6.33 9.49
CA TYR A 98 0.33 -7.74 9.60
C TYR A 98 1.68 -7.91 10.29
N LEU A 99 2.71 -7.16 9.88
CA LEU A 99 4.04 -7.23 10.49
C LEU A 99 4.02 -6.76 11.95
N ARG A 100 3.25 -5.71 12.25
CA ARG A 100 3.03 -5.20 13.60
C ARG A 100 2.38 -6.27 14.48
N GLN A 101 1.30 -6.89 14.03
CA GLN A 101 0.63 -7.96 14.76
C GLN A 101 1.57 -9.14 15.02
N ARG A 102 2.38 -9.52 14.04
CA ARG A 102 3.36 -10.60 14.18
C ARG A 102 4.45 -10.28 15.20
N GLN A 103 4.86 -9.02 15.33
CA GLN A 103 5.82 -8.59 16.36
C GLN A 103 5.18 -8.62 17.74
N LEU A 104 3.94 -8.14 17.89
CA LEU A 104 3.20 -8.18 19.15
C LEU A 104 2.97 -9.63 19.62
N ASP A 105 2.57 -10.52 18.70
CA ASP A 105 2.41 -11.95 18.98
C ASP A 105 3.74 -12.60 19.46
N ARG A 106 4.89 -12.13 18.96
CA ARG A 106 6.22 -12.60 19.41
C ARG A 106 6.56 -12.11 20.81
N VAL A 107 6.33 -10.83 21.09
CA VAL A 107 6.60 -10.23 22.41
C VAL A 107 5.71 -10.85 23.48
N ALA A 108 4.43 -11.13 23.18
CA ALA A 108 3.50 -11.73 24.13
C ALA A 108 3.74 -13.22 24.40
N ALA A 109 4.52 -13.90 23.54
CA ALA A 109 4.89 -15.30 23.70
C ALA A 109 6.25 -15.49 24.41
N GLN A 110 6.94 -14.38 24.73
CA GLN A 110 8.17 -14.34 25.53
C GLN A 110 7.82 -13.98 26.98
#